data_AF-A0A918TUC7-F1
#
_entry.id   AF-A0A918TUC7-F1
#
_cell.length_a   1.000
_cell.length_b   1.000
_cell.length_c   1.000
_cell.angle_alpha   90.00
_cell.angle_beta   90.00
_cell.angle_gamma   90.00
#
_symmetry.space_group_name_H-M   'P 1'
#
loop_
_entity.id
_entity.type
_entity.pdbx_description
1 polymer ?
#
loop_
_entity_poly.entity_id
_entity_poly.type
_entity_poly.pdbx_seq_one_letter_code
_entity_poly.pdbx_strand_id
1 'polypeptide(L)'
;MKAIGWAGCMGLILASCSNHDPLAVKQFTVRDTDPGWSEDLMVRGEIQKRLYGAVEQEDREKRKGQYYSVRWRANPVGGLVQIRFQYRQAATASKVLAVTQTVPADEGTGVVEFSVAGDSYRKGGRVLAWRMTLSQGGNLLGEEKSFLWE
;
A
#
# COMPACT_ATOMS: atom_id res chain seq x y z
N MET A 1 66.16 -19.27 -6.88
CA MET A 1 65.20 -19.82 -7.87
C MET A 1 64.36 -20.86 -7.12
N LYS A 2 63.03 -20.87 -6.94
CA LYS A 2 61.83 -20.15 -7.41
C LYS A 2 60.80 -20.19 -6.24
N ALA A 3 60.27 -19.05 -5.80
CA ALA A 3 58.88 -18.58 -5.94
C ALA A 3 57.75 -19.44 -5.32
N ILE A 4 57.16 -18.87 -4.26
CA ILE A 4 55.95 -19.22 -3.51
C ILE A 4 54.70 -19.00 -4.37
N GLY A 5 53.77 -19.96 -4.38
CA GLY A 5 52.46 -19.84 -5.03
C GLY A 5 51.34 -20.05 -4.02
N TRP A 6 50.80 -18.96 -3.46
CA TRP A 6 49.57 -18.97 -2.69
C TRP A 6 48.40 -18.72 -3.65
N ALA A 7 47.61 -19.77 -3.92
CA ALA A 7 46.39 -19.67 -4.70
C ALA A 7 45.29 -19.06 -3.81
N GLY A 8 45.11 -17.74 -3.91
CA GLY A 8 44.00 -17.03 -3.30
C GLY A 8 42.70 -17.31 -4.05
N CYS A 9 41.84 -18.16 -3.49
CA CYS A 9 40.43 -18.21 -3.86
C CYS A 9 39.74 -16.95 -3.33
N MET A 10 39.71 -15.90 -4.16
CA MET A 10 38.91 -14.70 -3.94
C MET A 10 37.43 -15.05 -4.17
N GLY A 11 36.72 -15.39 -3.08
CA GLY A 11 35.28 -15.60 -3.09
C GLY A 11 34.53 -14.28 -3.25
N LEU A 12 33.91 -14.07 -4.41
CA LEU A 12 32.94 -12.99 -4.64
C LEU A 12 31.60 -13.37 -3.99
N ILE A 13 31.37 -12.86 -2.78
CA ILE A 13 30.06 -12.96 -2.11
C ILE A 13 29.15 -11.89 -2.72
N LEU A 14 28.16 -12.32 -3.50
CA LEU A 14 27.05 -11.48 -3.95
C LEU A 14 26.17 -11.14 -2.74
N ALA A 15 26.45 -10.03 -2.07
CA ALA A 15 25.55 -9.48 -1.06
C ALA A 15 24.33 -8.87 -1.78
N SER A 16 23.21 -9.60 -1.80
CA SER A 16 21.93 -9.03 -2.23
C SER A 16 21.44 -8.07 -1.15
N CYS A 17 21.52 -6.77 -1.40
CA CYS A 17 20.87 -5.76 -0.56
C CYS A 17 19.36 -5.87 -0.75
N SER A 18 18.72 -6.64 0.13
CA SER A 18 17.27 -6.58 0.28
C SER A 18 16.91 -5.28 1.00
N ASN A 19 16.53 -4.25 0.25
CA ASN A 19 15.90 -3.07 0.84
C ASN A 19 14.55 -3.49 1.43
N HIS A 20 14.50 -3.52 2.77
CA HIS A 20 13.29 -3.83 3.50
C HIS A 20 12.62 -2.53 3.91
N ASP A 21 11.77 -1.98 3.04
CA ASP A 21 11.03 -0.78 3.37
C ASP A 21 10.05 -1.06 4.52
N PRO A 22 10.01 -0.20 5.56
CA PRO A 22 9.13 -0.37 6.71
C PRO A 22 7.65 -0.18 6.33
N LEU A 23 7.38 0.48 5.22
CA LEU A 23 6.06 0.74 4.69
C LEU A 23 6.06 0.51 3.18
N ALA A 24 5.13 -0.30 2.68
CA ALA A 24 4.95 -0.51 1.25
C ALA A 24 3.46 -0.45 0.89
N VAL A 25 3.12 0.33 -0.14
CA VAL A 25 1.72 0.57 -0.53
C VAL A 25 1.47 0.02 -1.93
N LYS A 26 0.52 -0.92 -2.04
CA LYS A 26 -0.02 -1.39 -3.32
C LYS A 26 -1.35 -0.70 -3.59
N GLN A 27 -1.42 0.09 -4.64
CA GLN A 27 -2.64 0.73 -5.09
C GLN A 27 -3.38 -0.13 -6.13
N PHE A 28 -4.71 -0.19 -6.02
CA PHE A 28 -5.59 -0.79 -7.02
C PHE A 28 -6.83 0.09 -7.23
N THR A 29 -7.34 0.16 -8.47
CA THR A 29 -8.52 0.97 -8.79
C THR A 29 -9.58 0.13 -9.47
N VAL A 30 -10.79 0.12 -8.93
CA VAL A 30 -11.97 -0.46 -9.56
C VAL A 30 -12.70 0.67 -10.28
N ARG A 31 -12.51 0.76 -11.60
CA ARG A 31 -13.17 1.75 -12.47
C ARG A 31 -14.49 1.23 -13.02
N ASP A 32 -14.49 -0.03 -13.43
CA ASP A 32 -15.64 -0.74 -13.94
C ASP A 32 -15.98 -1.93 -13.03
N THR A 33 -17.25 -2.28 -13.01
CA THR A 33 -17.78 -3.45 -12.30
C THR A 33 -17.80 -4.69 -13.16
N ASP A 34 -17.65 -4.59 -14.48
CA ASP A 34 -17.61 -5.78 -15.31
C ASP A 34 -16.18 -6.39 -15.35
N PRO A 35 -16.00 -7.62 -14.82
CA PRO A 35 -14.70 -8.28 -14.75
C PRO A 35 -14.15 -8.74 -16.11
N GLY A 36 -14.94 -8.67 -17.19
CA GLY A 36 -14.55 -9.10 -18.53
C GLY A 36 -13.68 -8.10 -19.31
N TRP A 37 -13.48 -6.89 -18.78
CA TRP A 37 -12.90 -5.77 -19.54
C TRP A 37 -11.38 -5.78 -19.60
N SER A 38 -10.72 -6.53 -18.71
CA SER A 38 -9.26 -6.64 -18.67
C SER A 38 -8.83 -8.01 -19.20
N GLU A 39 -7.89 -8.06 -20.13
CA GLU A 39 -7.28 -9.34 -20.59
C GLU A 39 -6.30 -9.92 -19.56
N ASP A 40 -5.77 -9.07 -18.66
CA ASP A 40 -4.86 -9.48 -17.59
C ASP A 40 -5.60 -10.25 -16.47
N LEU A 41 -5.25 -11.54 -16.31
CA LEU A 41 -5.84 -12.44 -15.32
C LEU A 41 -5.68 -11.94 -13.87
N MET A 42 -4.59 -11.25 -13.53
CA MET A 42 -4.35 -10.73 -12.19
C MET A 42 -5.28 -9.55 -11.89
N VAL A 43 -5.50 -8.67 -12.87
CA VAL A 43 -6.46 -7.55 -12.74
C VAL A 43 -7.88 -8.08 -12.60
N ARG A 44 -8.27 -9.07 -13.44
CA ARG A 44 -9.59 -9.70 -13.36
C ARG A 44 -9.84 -10.34 -11.99
N GLY A 45 -8.86 -11.10 -11.48
CA GLY A 45 -8.95 -11.75 -10.17
C GLY A 45 -9.13 -10.74 -9.04
N GLU A 46 -8.40 -9.63 -9.06
CA GLU A 46 -8.57 -8.56 -8.07
C GLU A 46 -9.96 -7.91 -8.18
N ILE A 47 -10.45 -7.61 -9.39
CA ILE A 47 -11.83 -7.09 -9.58
C ILE A 47 -12.87 -8.08 -9.02
N GLN A 48 -12.77 -9.37 -9.36
CA GLN A 48 -13.68 -10.40 -8.86
C GLN A 48 -13.66 -10.49 -7.33
N LYS A 49 -12.47 -10.44 -6.71
CA LYS A 49 -12.34 -10.39 -5.26
C LYS A 49 -13.05 -9.19 -4.65
N ARG A 50 -12.96 -8.00 -5.27
CA ARG A 50 -13.59 -6.77 -4.76
C ARG A 50 -15.11 -6.78 -4.90
N LEU A 51 -15.62 -7.43 -5.94
CA LEU A 51 -17.05 -7.59 -6.22
C LEU A 51 -17.66 -8.81 -5.52
N TYR A 52 -16.87 -9.60 -4.79
CA TYR A 52 -17.38 -10.76 -4.09
C TYR A 52 -18.51 -10.36 -3.12
N GLY A 53 -19.65 -11.04 -3.24
CA GLY A 53 -20.87 -10.74 -2.47
C GLY A 53 -21.68 -9.53 -2.95
N ALA A 54 -21.21 -8.75 -3.93
CA ALA A 54 -21.97 -7.66 -4.54
C ALA A 54 -22.78 -8.20 -5.73
N VAL A 55 -23.98 -8.72 -5.45
CA VAL A 55 -24.85 -9.32 -6.47
C VAL A 55 -25.65 -8.25 -7.20
N GLU A 56 -26.19 -7.28 -6.47
CA GLU A 56 -26.99 -6.19 -7.05
C GLU A 56 -26.11 -5.14 -7.71
N GLN A 57 -26.65 -4.47 -8.74
CA GLN A 57 -25.92 -3.43 -9.45
C GLN A 57 -25.52 -2.27 -8.52
N GLU A 58 -26.38 -1.88 -7.59
CA GLU A 58 -26.07 -0.83 -6.63
C GLU A 58 -24.87 -1.20 -5.74
N ASP A 59 -24.82 -2.45 -5.28
CA ASP A 59 -23.70 -2.95 -4.47
C ASP A 59 -22.40 -2.97 -5.27
N ARG A 60 -22.46 -3.35 -6.55
CA ARG A 60 -21.29 -3.31 -7.44
C ARG A 60 -20.81 -1.88 -7.65
N GLU A 61 -21.71 -0.93 -7.86
CA GLU A 61 -21.38 0.50 -7.96
C GLU A 61 -20.73 1.01 -6.66
N LYS A 62 -21.17 0.55 -5.48
CA LYS A 62 -20.54 0.87 -4.20
C LYS A 62 -19.10 0.35 -4.07
N ARG A 63 -18.71 -0.67 -4.85
CA ARG A 63 -17.32 -1.18 -4.89
C ARG A 63 -16.39 -0.39 -5.82
N LYS A 64 -16.91 0.54 -6.63
CA LYS A 64 -16.03 1.43 -7.42
C LYS A 64 -15.24 2.33 -6.48
N GLY A 65 -13.95 2.46 -6.74
CA GLY A 65 -13.07 3.21 -5.86
C GLY A 65 -11.58 2.91 -6.04
N GLN A 66 -10.79 3.55 -5.18
CA GLN A 66 -9.35 3.31 -5.04
C GLN A 66 -9.07 2.61 -3.71
N TYR A 67 -8.34 1.50 -3.80
CA TYR A 67 -7.95 0.64 -2.69
C TYR A 67 -6.44 0.69 -2.51
N TYR A 68 -6.01 0.72 -1.25
CA TYR A 68 -4.61 0.81 -0.86
C TYR A 68 -4.32 -0.29 0.14
N SER A 69 -3.62 -1.32 -0.32
CA SER A 69 -3.12 -2.39 0.56
C SER A 69 -1.75 -1.98 1.08
N VAL A 70 -1.65 -1.83 2.39
CA VAL A 70 -0.49 -1.27 3.07
C VAL A 70 0.16 -2.38 3.87
N ARG A 71 1.33 -2.82 3.41
CA ARG A 71 2.18 -3.72 4.19
C ARG A 71 3.06 -2.85 5.07
N TRP A 72 3.10 -3.17 6.35
CA TRP A 72 3.89 -2.44 7.34
C TRP A 72 4.81 -3.40 8.11
N ARG A 73 5.92 -2.85 8.59
CA ARG A 73 6.86 -3.49 9.51
C ARG A 73 7.30 -2.49 10.57
N ALA A 74 7.23 -2.90 11.82
CA ALA A 74 7.63 -2.13 13.00
C ALA A 74 8.36 -3.03 14.00
N ASN A 75 8.87 -2.44 15.08
CA ASN A 75 9.50 -3.23 16.13
C ASN A 75 8.41 -3.99 16.93
N PRO A 76 8.53 -5.32 17.13
CA PRO A 76 7.55 -6.09 17.92
C PRO A 76 7.53 -5.72 19.41
N VAL A 77 8.51 -4.94 19.89
CA VAL A 77 8.58 -4.50 21.28
C VAL A 77 7.57 -3.37 21.53
N GLY A 78 6.42 -3.76 22.08
CA GLY A 78 5.49 -2.93 22.87
C GLY A 78 5.12 -1.56 22.29
N GLY A 79 3.87 -1.42 21.85
CA GLY A 79 3.32 -0.12 21.48
C GLY A 79 2.19 -0.24 20.46
N LEU A 80 1.73 0.92 20.02
CA LEU A 80 0.74 1.02 18.95
C LEU A 80 1.43 1.51 17.68
N VAL A 81 1.20 0.79 16.60
CA VAL A 81 1.56 1.19 15.26
C VAL A 81 0.41 2.00 14.68
N GLN A 82 0.71 3.19 14.21
CA GLN A 82 -0.24 4.10 13.57
C GLN A 82 0.12 4.25 12.10
N ILE A 83 -0.84 3.96 11.25
CA ILE A 83 -0.74 4.15 9.81
C ILE A 83 -1.73 5.25 9.44
N ARG A 84 -1.20 6.41 9.05
CA ARG A 84 -2.00 7.58 8.71
C ARG A 84 -2.03 7.76 7.20
N PHE A 85 -3.21 7.64 6.62
CA PHE A 85 -3.48 7.88 5.21
C PHE A 85 -4.01 9.29 5.03
N GLN A 86 -3.26 10.11 4.29
CA GLN A 86 -3.65 11.47 3.91
C GLN A 86 -3.83 11.54 2.40
N TYR A 87 -4.88 12.24 1.95
CA TYR A 87 -5.20 12.27 0.53
C TYR A 87 -5.99 13.51 0.14
N ARG A 88 -5.93 13.87 -1.15
CA ARG A 88 -6.74 14.89 -1.81
C ARG A 88 -7.61 14.22 -2.87
N GLN A 89 -8.90 14.52 -2.90
CA GLN A 89 -9.81 14.04 -3.96
C GLN A 89 -10.11 15.15 -4.97
N ALA A 90 -10.57 14.77 -6.15
CA ALA A 90 -10.87 15.69 -7.24
C ALA A 90 -11.86 16.81 -6.84
N ALA A 91 -12.87 16.49 -6.04
CA ALA A 91 -13.88 17.47 -5.61
C ALA A 91 -13.50 18.22 -4.32
N THR A 92 -12.38 17.89 -3.66
CA THR A 92 -12.00 18.53 -2.38
C THR A 92 -11.07 19.73 -2.55
N ALA A 93 -10.78 20.15 -3.79
CA ALA A 93 -9.80 21.21 -4.09
C ALA A 93 -8.49 21.00 -3.29
N SER A 94 -8.01 22.02 -2.57
CA SER A 94 -6.79 21.94 -1.76
C SER A 94 -6.96 21.24 -0.41
N LYS A 95 -8.17 20.80 -0.04
CA LYS A 95 -8.41 20.18 1.28
C LYS A 95 -7.77 18.79 1.33
N VAL A 96 -6.98 18.56 2.38
CA VAL A 96 -6.41 17.25 2.71
C VAL A 96 -7.34 16.52 3.67
N LEU A 97 -7.77 15.32 3.29
CA LEU A 97 -8.48 14.38 4.15
C LEU A 97 -7.48 13.43 4.80
N ALA A 98 -7.82 12.90 5.98
CA ALA A 98 -6.96 11.96 6.69
C ALA A 98 -7.76 10.89 7.42
N VAL A 99 -7.24 9.66 7.40
CA VAL A 99 -7.74 8.51 8.16
C VAL A 99 -6.55 7.83 8.83
N THR A 100 -6.67 7.48 10.10
CA THR A 100 -5.63 6.75 10.83
C THR A 100 -6.15 5.39 11.24
N GLN A 101 -5.37 4.34 10.97
CA GLN A 101 -5.57 3.03 11.57
C GLN A 101 -4.50 2.78 12.60
N THR A 102 -4.92 2.23 13.74
CA THR A 102 -4.04 1.90 14.85
C THR A 102 -4.09 0.39 15.07
N VAL A 103 -2.94 -0.25 15.04
CA VAL A 103 -2.81 -1.71 15.21
C VAL A 103 -1.79 -2.01 16.31
N PRO A 104 -1.97 -3.11 17.06
CA PRO A 104 -0.94 -3.60 17.98
C PRO A 104 0.36 -3.88 17.23
N ALA A 105 1.50 -3.60 17.87
CA ALA A 105 2.82 -3.82 17.30
C ALA A 105 3.34 -5.26 17.50
N ASP A 106 2.63 -6.12 18.22
CA ASP A 106 3.04 -7.45 18.69
C ASP A 106 3.58 -8.37 17.59
N GLU A 107 2.95 -8.36 16.40
CA GLU A 107 3.40 -9.17 15.26
C GLU A 107 4.63 -8.60 14.53
N GLY A 108 4.97 -7.32 14.78
CA GLY A 108 6.07 -6.61 14.10
C GLY A 108 5.89 -6.39 12.60
N THR A 109 4.92 -7.03 11.95
CA THR A 109 4.52 -6.81 10.55
C THR A 109 3.02 -7.01 10.39
N GLY A 110 2.44 -6.45 9.35
CA GLY A 110 1.06 -6.73 9.02
C GLY A 110 0.63 -6.12 7.70
N VAL A 111 -0.64 -6.32 7.37
CA VAL A 111 -1.29 -5.70 6.21
C VAL A 111 -2.58 -5.04 6.68
N VAL A 112 -2.74 -3.76 6.33
CA VAL A 112 -4.00 -3.04 6.49
C VAL A 112 -4.49 -2.56 5.14
N GLU A 113 -5.78 -2.29 5.04
CA GLU A 113 -6.36 -1.76 3.82
C GLU A 113 -7.05 -0.42 4.10
N PHE A 114 -6.78 0.56 3.24
CA PHE A 114 -7.57 1.78 3.14
C PHE A 114 -8.34 1.78 1.83
N SER A 115 -9.55 2.33 1.84
CA SER A 115 -10.32 2.51 0.62
C SER A 115 -11.00 3.87 0.57
N VAL A 116 -11.05 4.42 -0.63
CA VAL A 116 -11.90 5.54 -1.00
C VAL A 116 -12.84 4.99 -2.07
N ALA A 117 -13.98 4.48 -1.61
CA ALA A 117 -14.96 3.75 -2.43
C ALA A 117 -16.39 4.22 -2.14
N GLY A 118 -17.34 3.74 -2.94
CA GLY A 118 -18.76 4.02 -2.77
C GLY A 118 -19.05 5.51 -2.73
N ASP A 119 -19.78 5.96 -1.71
CA ASP A 119 -20.21 7.36 -1.57
C ASP A 119 -19.06 8.36 -1.51
N SER A 120 -17.97 8.02 -0.82
CA SER A 120 -16.79 8.89 -0.73
C SER A 120 -16.14 9.08 -2.10
N TYR A 121 -16.07 8.01 -2.89
CA TYR A 121 -15.54 8.06 -4.24
C TYR A 121 -16.49 8.74 -5.23
N ARG A 122 -17.79 8.46 -5.14
CA ARG A 122 -18.83 9.02 -6.00
C ARG A 122 -18.99 10.53 -5.83
N LYS A 123 -18.98 11.01 -4.57
CA LYS A 123 -19.15 12.44 -4.25
C LYS A 123 -17.83 13.20 -4.29
N GLY A 124 -16.76 12.60 -3.78
CA GLY A 124 -15.43 13.22 -3.70
C GLY A 124 -14.61 13.10 -4.99
N GLY A 125 -14.95 12.14 -5.85
CA GLY A 125 -14.17 11.78 -7.03
C GLY A 125 -12.91 10.98 -6.68
N ARG A 126 -12.07 10.75 -7.69
CA ARG A 126 -10.81 10.02 -7.52
C ARG A 126 -9.85 10.78 -6.59
N VAL A 127 -9.07 10.03 -5.82
CA VAL A 127 -7.86 10.49 -5.15
C VAL A 127 -6.84 10.91 -6.21
N LEU A 128 -6.38 12.15 -6.11
CA LEU A 128 -5.39 12.76 -7.00
C LEU A 128 -3.97 12.63 -6.44
N ALA A 129 -3.80 12.88 -5.15
CA ALA A 129 -2.53 12.77 -4.46
C ALA A 129 -2.75 12.15 -3.08
N TRP A 130 -1.81 11.33 -2.64
CA TRP A 130 -1.84 10.70 -1.33
C TRP A 130 -0.45 10.57 -0.70
N ARG A 131 -0.46 10.48 0.63
CA ARG A 131 0.68 10.13 1.48
C ARG A 131 0.23 9.18 2.59
N MET A 132 1.05 8.20 2.89
CA MET A 132 0.90 7.31 4.03
C MET A 132 2.14 7.40 4.91
N THR A 133 1.94 7.53 6.21
CA THR A 133 3.03 7.51 7.20
C THR A 133 2.81 6.38 8.18
N LEU A 134 3.89 5.68 8.51
CA LEU A 134 3.95 4.66 9.55
C LEU A 134 4.67 5.24 10.77
N SER A 135 4.06 5.18 11.94
CA SER A 135 4.69 5.61 13.19
C SER A 135 4.44 4.64 14.33
N GLN A 136 5.41 4.52 15.24
CA GLN A 136 5.29 3.71 16.46
C GLN A 136 5.76 4.55 17.65
N GLY A 137 4.91 4.69 18.68
CA GLY A 137 5.25 5.49 19.87
C GLY A 137 5.60 6.96 19.57
N GLY A 138 5.03 7.52 18.50
CA GLY A 138 5.33 8.88 18.03
C GLY A 138 6.54 9.00 17.08
N ASN A 139 7.35 7.95 16.92
CA ASN A 139 8.48 7.95 15.99
C ASN A 139 8.02 7.57 14.58
N LEU A 140 8.35 8.40 13.59
CA LEU A 140 8.11 8.09 12.17
C LEU A 140 9.06 6.99 11.71
N LEU A 141 8.51 5.86 11.29
CA LEU A 141 9.26 4.71 10.80
C LEU A 141 9.40 4.73 9.27
N GLY A 142 8.39 5.23 8.56
CA GLY A 142 8.40 5.28 7.10
C GLY A 142 7.31 6.18 6.52
N GLU A 143 7.54 6.62 5.29
CA GLU A 143 6.62 7.42 4.49
C GLU A 143 6.57 6.82 3.08
N GLU A 144 5.36 6.71 2.53
CA GLU A 144 5.11 6.41 1.13
C GLU A 144 4.14 7.44 0.56
N LYS A 145 4.34 7.87 -0.68
CA LYS A 145 3.50 8.90 -1.28
C LYS A 145 3.39 8.78 -2.79
N SER A 146 2.28 9.26 -3.33
CA SER A 146 2.13 9.44 -4.77
C SER A 146 3.08 10.51 -5.28
N PHE A 147 3.47 10.42 -6.55
CA PHE A 147 4.27 11.44 -7.23
C PHE A 147 3.69 12.87 -7.12
N LEU A 148 2.35 13.00 -7.16
CA LEU A 148 1.66 14.30 -7.09
C LEU A 148 1.53 14.86 -5.65
N TRP A 149 2.16 14.22 -4.66
CA TRP A 149 2.14 14.68 -3.28
C TRP A 149 3.32 15.61 -2.99
N GLU A 150 3.01 16.90 -2.88
CA GLU A 150 3.89 17.98 -2.45
C GLU A 150 3.53 18.46 -1.04
#